data_AF-A0A8S2ZVW0-F1
#
_entry.id   AF-A0A8S2ZVW0-F1
#
_cell.length_a   1.000
_cell.length_b   1.000
_cell.length_c   1.000
_cell.angle_alpha   90.00
_cell.angle_beta   90.00
_cell.angle_gamma   90.00
#
_symmetry.space_group_name_H-M   'P 1'
#
loop_
_entity.id
_entity.type
_entity.pdbx_description
1 polymer ?
#
loop_
_entity_poly.entity_id
_entity_poly.type
_entity_poly.pdbx_seq_one_letter_code
_entity_poly.pdbx_strand_id
1 'polypeptide(L)'
;MFLGSSKTLSKQQKYRADIKINPQYNRIYARGHTYWRGALNDRRDRGNQPYYCPVGWKRCAFYVTDNFYEKFKGWCICYHGTKFACGLSILLSGLKPANKAVHGAGIYASPSITYTSHPRYAEVKRINSSSQSKFFKSGKYVQFVLECRVHPSNIIKIDKETLAAGNTTIDFNIENKIIEWVIDNQNKSIVNFNDPEASIVCTGIMMRVTDDHPGLLPESQW
;
A
#
# COMPACT_ATOMS: atom_id res chain seq x y z
N MET A 1 -19.07 -36.14 -1.40
CA MET A 1 -17.93 -36.81 -0.75
C MET A 1 -16.96 -37.20 -1.86
N PHE A 2 -15.74 -36.66 -1.87
CA PHE A 2 -14.80 -36.89 -2.98
C PHE A 2 -14.02 -38.19 -2.72
N LEU A 3 -14.13 -39.16 -3.63
CA LEU A 3 -13.61 -40.52 -3.51
C LEU A 3 -12.28 -40.71 -4.28
N GLY A 4 -11.41 -39.71 -4.26
CA GLY A 4 -10.10 -39.75 -4.93
C GLY A 4 -8.96 -40.10 -3.96
N SER A 5 -7.87 -40.67 -4.47
CA SER A 5 -6.70 -41.04 -3.66
C SER A 5 -6.07 -39.82 -2.97
N SER A 6 -5.51 -40.01 -1.77
CA SER A 6 -4.81 -38.95 -1.02
C SER A 6 -3.64 -38.31 -1.80
N LYS A 7 -2.99 -39.07 -2.70
CA LYS A 7 -1.96 -38.56 -3.63
C LYS A 7 -2.52 -37.63 -4.70
N THR A 8 -3.80 -37.71 -5.02
CA THR A 8 -4.46 -36.79 -5.96
C THR A 8 -4.89 -35.49 -5.25
N LEU A 9 -5.23 -35.57 -3.96
CA LEU A 9 -5.47 -34.40 -3.12
C LEU A 9 -4.19 -33.55 -2.90
N SER A 10 -3.01 -34.18 -2.80
CA SER A 10 -1.74 -33.44 -2.62
C SER A 10 -1.25 -32.71 -3.87
N LYS A 11 -1.72 -33.07 -5.07
CA LYS A 11 -1.48 -32.30 -6.31
C LYS A 11 -2.51 -31.20 -6.55
N GLN A 12 -3.62 -31.19 -5.81
CA GLN A 12 -4.65 -30.13 -5.88
C GLN A 12 -4.57 -29.11 -4.73
N GLN A 13 -3.55 -29.20 -3.87
CA GLN A 13 -3.14 -28.05 -3.06
C GLN A 13 -2.31 -27.10 -3.94
N LYS A 14 -3.00 -26.45 -4.88
CA LYS A 14 -2.49 -25.28 -5.62
C LYS A 14 -1.84 -24.33 -4.62
N TYR A 15 -0.53 -24.13 -4.76
CA TYR A 15 0.31 -23.16 -4.09
C TYR A 15 -0.48 -22.08 -3.34
N ARG A 16 -0.51 -22.16 -2.01
CA ARG A 16 -0.67 -20.93 -1.22
C ARG A 16 0.61 -20.14 -1.51
N ALA A 17 0.49 -19.07 -2.27
CA ALA A 17 1.61 -18.18 -2.55
C ALA A 17 2.13 -17.65 -1.22
N ASP A 18 3.28 -18.14 -0.77
CA ASP A 18 3.90 -17.66 0.44
C ASP A 18 4.21 -16.16 0.28
N ILE A 19 3.69 -15.34 1.18
CA ILE A 19 4.15 -13.95 1.30
C ILE A 19 5.57 -14.02 1.87
N LYS A 20 6.56 -13.90 0.99
CA LYS A 20 7.96 -13.85 1.37
C LYS A 20 8.37 -12.40 1.62
N ILE A 21 9.03 -12.13 2.73
CA ILE A 21 9.63 -10.83 3.02
C ILE A 21 10.96 -10.73 2.27
N ASN A 22 11.32 -9.53 1.80
CA ASN A 22 12.63 -9.23 1.26
C ASN A 22 13.39 -8.21 2.13
N PRO A 23 14.09 -8.66 3.19
CA PRO A 23 14.71 -7.75 4.14
C PRO A 23 15.72 -6.76 3.55
N GLN A 24 16.34 -7.10 2.41
CA GLN A 24 17.30 -6.24 1.71
C GLN A 24 16.71 -4.88 1.32
N TYR A 25 15.39 -4.83 1.08
CA TYR A 25 14.67 -3.60 0.70
C TYR A 25 13.81 -3.02 1.83
N ASN A 26 13.96 -3.50 3.07
CA ASN A 26 13.36 -2.85 4.22
C ASN A 26 14.02 -1.49 4.47
N ARG A 27 13.23 -0.47 4.78
CA ARG A 27 13.72 0.89 4.97
C ARG A 27 13.02 1.54 6.16
N ILE A 28 13.73 2.42 6.85
CA ILE A 28 13.16 3.36 7.81
C ILE A 28 13.28 4.73 7.17
N TYR A 29 12.15 5.41 6.98
CA TYR A 29 12.09 6.72 6.36
C TYR A 29 12.06 7.81 7.41
N ALA A 30 13.24 8.34 7.75
CA ALA A 30 13.42 9.36 8.77
C ALA A 30 14.79 10.03 8.61
N ARG A 31 14.95 11.24 9.16
CA ARG A 31 16.27 11.88 9.27
C ARG A 31 17.21 10.97 10.08
N GLY A 32 18.45 10.81 9.62
CA GLY A 32 19.40 9.84 10.17
C GLY A 32 19.26 8.40 9.63
N HIS A 33 18.23 8.14 8.81
CA HIS A 33 18.05 6.90 8.06
C HIS A 33 17.86 7.21 6.56
N THR A 34 16.90 6.55 5.89
CA THR A 34 16.57 6.86 4.49
C THR A 34 15.74 8.14 4.44
N TYR A 35 16.24 9.19 3.82
CA TYR A 35 15.56 10.48 3.75
C TYR A 35 15.98 11.26 2.50
N TRP A 36 15.03 11.96 1.88
CA TRP A 36 15.28 12.94 0.83
C TRP A 36 14.18 14.01 0.86
N ARG A 37 14.42 15.15 0.20
CA ARG A 37 13.43 16.23 0.02
C ARG A 37 12.99 16.32 -1.42
N GLY A 38 11.73 16.67 -1.64
CA GLY A 38 11.14 16.73 -2.98
C GLY A 38 11.01 15.35 -3.63
N ALA A 39 10.83 15.34 -4.95
CA ALA A 39 10.74 14.11 -5.73
C ALA A 39 12.10 13.38 -5.76
N LEU A 40 12.09 12.07 -5.57
CA LEU A 40 13.29 11.25 -5.64
C LEU A 40 13.89 11.28 -7.05
N ASN A 41 15.16 11.68 -7.17
CA ASN A 41 15.89 11.71 -8.43
C ASN A 41 17.05 10.69 -8.42
N ASP A 42 16.71 9.41 -8.54
CA ASP A 42 17.67 8.29 -8.60
C ASP A 42 17.81 7.70 -10.01
N ARG A 43 17.34 8.43 -11.03
CA ARG A 43 17.32 8.04 -12.46
C ARG A 43 16.53 6.77 -12.77
N ARG A 44 15.73 6.26 -11.83
CA ARG A 44 14.85 5.10 -12.07
C ARG A 44 13.54 5.54 -12.71
N ASP A 45 13.10 4.76 -13.68
CA ASP A 45 11.82 4.98 -14.35
C ASP A 45 10.65 4.55 -13.45
N ARG A 46 9.78 5.50 -13.12
CA ARG A 46 8.56 5.34 -12.31
C ARG A 46 7.31 5.80 -13.05
N GLY A 47 7.30 5.68 -14.38
CA GLY A 47 6.10 5.99 -15.16
C GLY A 47 5.73 7.46 -15.12
N ASN A 48 6.73 8.34 -15.08
CA ASN A 48 6.60 9.80 -14.97
C ASN A 48 5.85 10.31 -13.74
N GLN A 49 5.66 9.47 -12.70
CA GLN A 49 5.07 9.90 -11.44
C GLN A 49 6.17 10.16 -10.39
N PRO A 50 6.12 11.31 -9.69
CA PRO A 50 7.10 11.62 -8.65
C PRO A 50 6.95 10.66 -7.46
N TYR A 51 8.06 10.37 -6.80
CA TYR A 51 8.08 9.59 -5.57
C TYR A 51 8.68 10.42 -4.43
N TYR A 52 7.83 10.75 -3.47
CA TYR A 52 8.21 11.54 -2.30
C TYR A 52 8.58 10.63 -1.13
N CYS A 53 9.45 11.12 -0.25
CA CYS A 53 9.89 10.36 0.91
C CYS A 53 8.73 10.14 1.88
N PRO A 54 8.34 8.89 2.20
CA PRO A 54 7.28 8.61 3.16
C PRO A 54 7.81 8.75 4.60
N VAL A 55 8.18 9.97 5.00
CA VAL A 55 8.79 10.27 6.30
C VAL A 55 7.88 9.80 7.44
N GLY A 56 8.46 9.19 8.47
CA GLY A 56 7.76 8.63 9.62
C GLY A 56 7.30 7.18 9.43
N TRP A 57 7.57 6.58 8.27
CA TRP A 57 7.17 5.20 7.97
C TRP A 57 8.36 4.23 7.95
N LYS A 58 8.08 2.98 8.29
CA LYS A 58 8.96 1.83 8.08
C LYS A 58 8.37 0.94 7.01
N ARG A 59 9.16 0.57 6.02
CA ARG A 59 8.79 -0.37 4.96
C ARG A 59 9.26 -1.78 5.31
N CYS A 60 8.32 -2.71 5.28
CA CYS A 60 8.56 -4.15 5.20
C CYS A 60 8.31 -4.60 3.76
N ALA A 61 9.38 -4.89 3.03
CA ALA A 61 9.32 -5.24 1.62
C ALA A 61 8.86 -6.68 1.42
N PHE A 62 8.12 -6.92 0.34
CA PHE A 62 7.86 -8.27 -0.13
C PHE A 62 8.83 -8.69 -1.22
N TYR A 63 9.15 -9.97 -1.23
CA TYR A 63 9.78 -10.62 -2.35
C TYR A 63 8.70 -10.89 -3.40
N VAL A 64 8.82 -10.21 -4.54
CA VAL A 64 7.84 -10.31 -5.65
C VAL A 64 8.44 -11.04 -6.84
N THR A 65 9.71 -10.80 -7.15
CA THR A 65 10.45 -11.42 -8.27
C THR A 65 11.95 -11.15 -8.12
N ASP A 66 12.80 -11.98 -8.74
CA ASP A 66 14.25 -11.78 -8.80
C ASP A 66 14.62 -10.49 -9.56
N ASN A 67 14.03 -10.29 -10.74
CA ASN A 67 14.30 -9.13 -11.61
C ASN A 67 13.37 -7.94 -11.33
N PHE A 68 13.29 -7.51 -10.07
CA PHE A 68 12.31 -6.50 -9.62
C PHE A 68 12.34 -5.21 -10.45
N TYR A 69 13.53 -4.69 -10.76
CA TYR A 69 13.64 -3.44 -11.50
C TYR A 69 13.13 -3.58 -12.94
N GLU A 70 13.55 -4.62 -13.66
CA GLU A 70 13.12 -4.83 -15.05
C GLU A 70 11.61 -5.08 -15.14
N LYS A 71 11.04 -5.88 -14.21
CA LYS A 71 9.60 -6.15 -14.19
C LYS A 71 8.77 -4.88 -13.97
N PHE A 72 9.22 -3.99 -13.09
CA PHE A 72 8.47 -2.80 -12.68
C PHE A 72 9.04 -1.50 -13.24
N LYS A 73 9.88 -1.58 -14.28
CA LYS A 73 10.38 -0.40 -15.00
C LYS A 73 9.20 0.33 -15.62
N GLY A 74 9.08 1.63 -15.35
CA GLY A 74 7.94 2.41 -15.80
C GLY A 74 6.68 2.27 -14.95
N TRP A 75 6.70 1.45 -13.89
CA TRP A 75 5.56 1.34 -12.96
C TRP A 75 5.65 2.38 -11.85
N CYS A 76 4.57 3.11 -11.63
CA CYS A 76 4.41 4.10 -10.58
C CYS A 76 4.40 3.44 -9.19
N ILE A 77 4.80 4.20 -8.18
CA ILE A 77 4.60 3.81 -6.77
C ILE A 77 3.32 4.49 -6.28
N CYS A 78 2.46 3.73 -5.60
CA CYS A 78 1.27 4.24 -4.94
C CYS A 78 1.03 3.51 -3.62
N TYR A 79 0.06 4.00 -2.87
CA TYR A 79 -0.33 3.46 -1.58
C TYR A 79 -1.82 3.13 -1.55
N HIS A 80 -2.18 2.08 -0.83
CA HIS A 80 -3.56 1.69 -0.59
C HIS A 80 -3.82 1.57 0.92
N GLY A 81 -4.76 2.37 1.40
CA GLY A 81 -5.18 2.41 2.80
C GLY A 81 -6.21 1.32 3.02
N THR A 82 -6.11 0.61 4.14
CA THR A 82 -7.09 -0.42 4.46
C THR A 82 -7.30 -0.57 5.97
N LYS A 83 -8.33 -1.32 6.33
CA LYS A 83 -8.60 -1.74 7.72
C LYS A 83 -7.68 -2.89 8.11
N PHE A 84 -7.34 -2.98 9.40
CA PHE A 84 -6.51 -4.09 9.92
C PHE A 84 -7.12 -5.45 9.63
N ALA A 85 -8.43 -5.57 9.78
CA ALA A 85 -9.16 -6.81 9.51
C ALA A 85 -9.07 -7.26 8.04
N CYS A 86 -8.84 -6.32 7.10
CA CYS A 86 -8.75 -6.60 5.68
C CYS A 86 -7.32 -6.85 5.21
N GLY A 87 -6.31 -6.33 5.90
CA GLY A 87 -4.91 -6.37 5.47
C GLY A 87 -4.43 -7.76 5.08
N LEU A 88 -4.57 -8.75 5.97
CA LEU A 88 -4.13 -10.12 5.68
C LEU A 88 -4.92 -10.76 4.53
N SER A 89 -6.24 -10.52 4.45
CA SER A 89 -7.06 -11.01 3.33
C SER A 89 -6.60 -10.41 2.01
N ILE A 90 -6.26 -9.12 1.98
CA ILE A 90 -5.77 -8.46 0.78
C ILE A 90 -4.42 -9.03 0.35
N LEU A 91 -3.51 -9.25 1.31
CA LEU A 91 -2.20 -9.83 1.00
C LEU A 91 -2.29 -11.26 0.47
N LEU A 92 -3.23 -12.06 0.99
CA LEU A 92 -3.38 -13.47 0.61
C LEU A 92 -4.24 -13.67 -0.64
N SER A 93 -5.19 -12.77 -0.92
CA SER A 93 -6.18 -12.95 -1.99
C SER A 93 -6.12 -11.89 -3.08
N GLY A 94 -5.50 -10.74 -2.82
CA GLY A 94 -5.49 -9.58 -3.71
C GLY A 94 -6.52 -8.50 -3.31
N LEU A 95 -6.61 -7.46 -4.13
CA LEU A 95 -7.50 -6.33 -3.88
C LEU A 95 -8.89 -6.56 -4.49
N LYS A 96 -9.93 -6.33 -3.70
CA LYS A 96 -11.30 -6.29 -4.20
C LYS A 96 -11.62 -4.86 -4.67
N PRO A 97 -12.09 -4.65 -5.91
CA PRO A 97 -12.47 -3.32 -6.38
C PRO A 97 -13.69 -2.79 -5.62
N ALA A 98 -13.74 -1.47 -5.47
CA ALA A 98 -14.94 -0.77 -5.05
C ALA A 98 -15.94 -0.78 -6.21
N ASN A 99 -17.18 -1.19 -5.94
CA ASN A 99 -18.25 -1.24 -6.96
C ASN A 99 -19.07 0.05 -7.04
N LYS A 100 -19.08 0.85 -5.96
CA LYS A 100 -19.80 2.12 -5.85
C LYS A 100 -18.95 3.08 -5.01
N ALA A 101 -18.20 3.93 -5.69
CA ALA A 101 -17.36 4.95 -5.07
C ALA A 101 -17.45 6.25 -5.90
N VAL A 102 -16.97 7.35 -5.31
CA VAL A 102 -17.15 8.72 -5.84
C VAL A 102 -16.66 8.84 -7.29
N HIS A 103 -15.58 8.13 -7.62
CA HIS A 103 -14.91 8.22 -8.93
C HIS A 103 -15.17 7.04 -9.85
N GLY A 104 -16.16 6.20 -9.53
CA GLY A 104 -16.51 5.01 -10.29
C GLY A 104 -15.98 3.70 -9.70
N ALA A 105 -16.12 2.60 -10.44
CA ALA A 105 -15.66 1.29 -10.01
C ALA A 105 -14.16 1.12 -10.27
N GLY A 106 -13.45 0.45 -9.36
CA GLY A 106 -12.02 0.15 -9.52
C GLY A 106 -11.28 -0.01 -8.20
N ILE A 107 -9.96 -0.08 -8.29
CA ILE A 107 -9.06 -0.13 -7.14
C ILE A 107 -8.57 1.28 -6.84
N TYR A 108 -8.81 1.77 -5.62
CA TYR A 108 -8.44 3.12 -5.22
C TYR A 108 -7.06 3.12 -4.60
N ALA A 109 -6.17 3.98 -5.08
CA ALA A 109 -4.83 4.17 -4.55
C ALA A 109 -4.44 5.65 -4.64
N SER A 110 -3.30 6.02 -4.07
CA SER A 110 -2.80 7.38 -4.13
C SER A 110 -1.26 7.41 -4.17
N PRO A 111 -0.64 8.38 -4.87
CA PRO A 111 0.79 8.62 -4.74
C PRO A 111 1.15 9.23 -3.38
N SER A 112 0.17 9.74 -2.62
CA SER A 112 0.36 10.31 -1.29
C SER A 112 0.12 9.27 -0.21
N ILE A 113 1.16 8.95 0.55
CA ILE A 113 1.01 8.15 1.76
C ILE A 113 0.24 8.94 2.83
N THR A 114 0.38 10.26 2.87
CA THR A 114 -0.32 11.13 3.83
C THR A 114 -1.82 11.04 3.65
N TYR A 115 -2.32 11.21 2.42
CA TYR A 115 -3.72 11.03 2.08
C TYR A 115 -4.22 9.64 2.43
N THR A 116 -3.48 8.62 1.99
CA THR A 116 -3.82 7.21 2.20
C THR A 116 -3.86 6.83 3.67
N SER A 117 -3.07 7.51 4.51
CA SER A 117 -3.00 7.29 5.95
C SER A 117 -4.11 7.96 6.74
N HIS A 118 -5.01 8.71 6.10
CA HIS A 118 -6.16 9.25 6.80
C HIS A 118 -7.02 8.12 7.40
N PRO A 119 -7.56 8.24 8.64
CA PRO A 119 -8.28 7.16 9.32
C PRO A 119 -9.50 6.61 8.57
N ARG A 120 -10.05 7.41 7.63
CA ARG A 120 -11.10 6.97 6.70
C ARG A 120 -10.63 5.81 5.81
N TYR A 121 -9.36 5.82 5.39
CA TYR A 121 -8.80 4.84 4.47
C TYR A 121 -7.91 3.82 5.19
N ALA A 122 -7.03 4.27 6.09
CA ALA A 122 -6.14 3.40 6.85
C ALA A 122 -6.48 3.43 8.34
N GLU A 123 -6.93 2.30 8.88
CA GLU A 123 -7.33 2.21 10.29
C GLU A 123 -6.14 2.51 11.21
N VAL A 124 -6.36 3.34 12.23
CA VAL A 124 -5.41 3.53 13.35
C VAL A 124 -5.85 2.59 14.47
N LYS A 125 -4.94 1.74 14.94
CA LYS A 125 -5.22 0.81 16.04
C LYS A 125 -4.39 1.17 17.26
N ARG A 126 -5.06 1.35 18.40
CA ARG A 126 -4.39 1.47 19.69
C ARG A 126 -3.81 0.10 20.08
N ILE A 127 -2.53 0.10 20.44
CA ILE A 127 -1.82 -1.08 20.92
C ILE A 127 -2.27 -1.34 22.36
N ASN A 128 -2.75 -2.55 22.63
CA ASN A 128 -3.09 -2.96 24.00
C ASN A 128 -1.81 -2.99 24.86
N SER A 129 -1.85 -2.41 26.07
CA SER A 129 -0.72 -2.36 26.99
C SER A 129 -0.07 -3.72 27.26
N SER A 130 -0.87 -4.81 27.31
CA SER A 130 -0.36 -6.18 27.48
C SER A 130 0.40 -6.72 26.26
N SER A 131 0.13 -6.18 25.07
CA SER A 131 0.81 -6.51 23.82
C SER A 131 2.00 -5.58 23.55
N GLN A 132 1.96 -4.37 24.11
CA GLN A 132 3.02 -3.38 23.95
C GLN A 132 4.35 -3.95 24.42
N SER A 133 4.46 -4.38 25.68
CA SER A 133 5.70 -4.93 26.24
C SER A 133 6.19 -6.22 25.56
N LYS A 134 5.31 -6.95 24.87
CA LYS A 134 5.65 -8.20 24.17
C LYS A 134 6.22 -7.99 22.77
N PHE A 135 5.68 -7.04 22.02
CA PHE A 135 5.97 -6.90 20.59
C PHE A 135 6.58 -5.55 20.20
N PHE A 136 6.47 -4.53 21.05
CA PHE A 136 6.89 -3.17 20.75
C PHE A 136 7.80 -2.63 21.84
N LYS A 137 8.96 -2.07 21.47
CA LYS A 137 9.83 -1.38 22.44
C LYS A 137 9.18 -0.10 22.97
N SER A 138 8.40 0.59 22.13
CA SER A 138 7.66 1.82 22.42
C SER A 138 6.48 1.98 21.43
N GLY A 139 5.59 2.95 21.68
CA GLY A 139 4.41 3.21 20.85
C GLY A 139 3.10 2.77 21.46
N LYS A 140 2.06 3.60 21.29
CA LYS A 140 0.68 3.36 21.74
C LYS A 140 -0.28 3.12 20.58
N TYR A 141 0.09 3.51 19.36
CA TYR A 141 -0.73 3.35 18.17
C TYR A 141 0.08 2.72 17.05
N VAL A 142 -0.60 1.94 16.21
CA VAL A 142 -0.04 1.36 14.99
C VAL A 142 -1.00 1.62 13.84
N GLN A 143 -0.42 1.91 12.67
CA GLN A 143 -1.14 2.06 11.41
C GLN A 143 -0.30 1.46 10.30
N PHE A 144 -0.96 0.89 9.29
CA PHE A 144 -0.29 0.45 8.07
C PHE A 144 -1.05 0.84 6.81
N VAL A 145 -0.31 0.94 5.71
CA VAL A 145 -0.82 1.00 4.35
C VAL A 145 -0.05 0.02 3.48
N LEU A 146 -0.64 -0.38 2.37
CA LEU A 146 0.05 -1.19 1.38
C LEU A 146 0.83 -0.28 0.44
N GLU A 147 2.10 -0.59 0.19
CA GLU A 147 2.86 0.00 -0.91
C GLU A 147 2.68 -0.88 -2.15
N CYS A 148 2.32 -0.25 -3.27
CA CYS A 148 1.99 -0.95 -4.50
C CYS A 148 2.74 -0.36 -5.71
N ARG A 149 2.87 -1.20 -6.74
CA ARG A 149 3.26 -0.80 -8.10
C ARG A 149 2.06 -0.88 -9.02
N VAL A 150 1.90 0.12 -9.88
CA VAL A 150 0.86 0.17 -10.92
C VAL A 150 1.48 0.63 -12.23
N HIS A 151 1.18 -0.06 -13.34
CA HIS A 151 1.57 0.41 -14.66
C HIS A 151 0.69 1.62 -15.04
N PRO A 152 1.24 2.72 -15.59
CA PRO A 152 0.48 3.92 -15.92
C PRO A 152 -0.76 3.67 -16.78
N SER A 153 -0.70 2.71 -17.72
CA SER A 153 -1.84 2.37 -18.59
C SER A 153 -3.04 1.79 -17.84
N ASN A 154 -2.87 1.32 -16.61
CA ASN A 154 -3.95 0.77 -15.78
C ASN A 154 -4.59 1.84 -14.90
N ILE A 155 -4.05 3.06 -14.87
CA ILE A 155 -4.65 4.19 -14.15
C ILE A 155 -5.72 4.79 -15.07
N ILE A 156 -6.98 4.42 -14.85
CA ILE A 156 -8.10 4.85 -15.68
C ILE A 156 -8.63 6.22 -15.28
N LYS A 157 -8.32 6.68 -14.06
CA LYS A 157 -8.72 8.00 -13.59
C LYS A 157 -7.74 8.54 -12.55
N ILE A 158 -7.45 9.84 -12.66
CA ILE A 158 -6.78 10.64 -11.65
C ILE A 158 -7.73 11.80 -11.31
N ASP A 159 -8.08 11.96 -10.05
CA ASP A 159 -9.07 12.95 -9.63
C ASP A 159 -8.74 13.51 -8.23
N LYS A 160 -9.59 14.43 -7.79
CA LYS A 160 -9.50 15.10 -6.52
C LYS A 160 -9.76 14.19 -5.33
N GLU A 161 -9.24 14.63 -4.19
CA GLU A 161 -9.48 14.06 -2.87
C GLU A 161 -10.97 13.87 -2.55
N THR A 162 -11.29 12.85 -1.75
CA THR A 162 -12.66 12.53 -1.31
C THR A 162 -12.86 12.70 0.19
N LEU A 163 -11.92 13.32 0.91
CA LEU A 163 -12.01 13.71 2.32
C LEU A 163 -12.84 14.97 2.56
N ALA A 164 -13.13 15.75 1.51
CA ALA A 164 -13.78 17.05 1.58
C ALA A 164 -12.93 18.06 2.38
N ALA A 165 -11.62 18.07 2.13
CA ALA A 165 -10.65 18.90 2.82
C ALA A 165 -10.82 20.41 2.55
N GLY A 166 -11.69 20.79 1.60
CA GLY A 166 -11.90 22.19 1.24
C GLY A 166 -10.62 22.84 0.73
N ASN A 167 -10.17 23.91 1.40
CA ASN A 167 -8.93 24.62 1.06
C ASN A 167 -7.70 24.07 1.81
N THR A 168 -7.87 23.05 2.65
CA THR A 168 -6.76 22.44 3.39
C THR A 168 -5.90 21.58 2.47
N THR A 169 -4.61 21.87 2.41
CA THR A 169 -3.62 21.04 1.72
C THR A 169 -3.44 19.73 2.48
N ILE A 170 -3.69 18.59 1.83
CA ILE A 170 -3.53 17.27 2.45
C ILE A 170 -2.07 16.80 2.38
N ASP A 171 -1.41 17.01 1.23
CA ASP A 171 -0.01 16.68 1.02
C ASP A 171 0.69 17.86 0.34
N PHE A 172 1.75 18.37 0.96
CA PHE A 172 2.49 19.52 0.41
C PHE A 172 3.20 19.22 -0.92
N ASN A 173 3.36 17.94 -1.28
CA ASN A 173 4.01 17.54 -2.52
C ASN A 173 3.03 17.19 -3.63
N ILE A 174 1.76 16.92 -3.31
CA ILE A 174 0.77 16.40 -4.26
C ILE A 174 -0.51 17.22 -4.12
N GLU A 175 -0.90 17.90 -5.20
CA GLU A 175 -2.11 18.71 -5.20
C GLU A 175 -3.36 17.86 -4.94
N ASN A 176 -4.27 18.38 -4.12
CA ASN A 176 -5.53 17.72 -3.79
C ASN A 176 -6.36 17.32 -5.03
N LYS A 177 -6.18 17.99 -6.18
CA LYS A 177 -6.93 17.73 -7.43
C LYS A 177 -6.46 16.50 -8.22
N ILE A 178 -5.31 15.91 -7.88
CA ILE A 178 -4.71 14.74 -8.56
C ILE A 178 -4.25 13.64 -7.58
N ILE A 179 -4.76 13.66 -6.35
CA ILE A 179 -4.25 12.82 -5.28
C ILE A 179 -4.89 11.43 -5.24
N GLU A 180 -6.04 11.22 -5.87
CA GLU A 180 -6.74 9.93 -5.87
C GLU A 180 -6.68 9.27 -7.26
N TRP A 181 -6.21 8.03 -7.30
CA TRP A 181 -6.10 7.22 -8.52
C TRP A 181 -7.11 6.08 -8.48
N VAL A 182 -7.81 5.88 -9.61
CA VAL A 182 -8.64 4.70 -9.85
C VAL A 182 -7.91 3.81 -10.85
N ILE A 183 -7.63 2.59 -10.42
CA ILE A 183 -6.90 1.59 -11.20
C ILE A 183 -7.92 0.57 -11.73
N ASP A 184 -7.79 0.23 -13.01
CA ASP A 184 -8.62 -0.76 -13.68
C ASP A 184 -8.50 -2.12 -12.98
N ASN A 185 -9.64 -2.75 -12.69
CA ASN A 185 -9.69 -4.11 -12.19
C ASN A 185 -9.77 -5.15 -13.31
N GLN A 186 -9.80 -4.73 -14.58
CA GLN A 186 -9.85 -5.58 -15.77
C GLN A 186 -11.03 -6.56 -15.72
N ASN A 187 -12.19 -6.10 -15.25
CA ASN A 187 -13.38 -6.92 -14.99
C ASN A 187 -13.18 -8.07 -13.99
N LYS A 188 -12.09 -8.10 -13.23
CA LYS A 188 -11.83 -9.10 -12.19
C LYS A 188 -12.55 -8.71 -10.91
N SER A 189 -13.20 -9.69 -10.26
CA SER A 189 -13.82 -9.50 -8.93
C SER A 189 -12.80 -9.33 -7.81
N ILE A 190 -11.57 -9.80 -8.04
CA ILE A 190 -10.40 -9.65 -7.17
C ILE A 190 -9.17 -9.52 -8.06
N VAL A 191 -8.33 -8.51 -7.84
CA VAL A 191 -7.03 -8.35 -8.49
C VAL A 191 -5.97 -9.05 -7.65
N ASN A 192 -5.62 -10.27 -8.05
CA ASN A 192 -4.61 -11.08 -7.38
C ASN A 192 -3.20 -10.56 -7.68
N PHE A 193 -2.42 -10.24 -6.65
CA PHE A 193 -1.05 -9.74 -6.80
C PHE A 193 -0.07 -10.72 -7.45
N ASN A 194 -0.40 -12.02 -7.44
CA ASN A 194 0.41 -13.06 -8.07
C ASN A 194 0.05 -13.30 -9.55
N ASP A 195 -0.99 -12.64 -10.06
CA ASP A 195 -1.32 -12.68 -11.48
C ASP A 195 -0.25 -11.92 -12.28
N PRO A 196 0.41 -12.53 -13.27
CA PRO A 196 1.37 -11.85 -14.15
C PRO A 196 0.78 -10.61 -14.82
N GLU A 197 -0.53 -10.63 -15.09
CA GLU A 197 -1.29 -9.56 -15.73
C GLU A 197 -2.02 -8.67 -14.70
N ALA A 198 -1.62 -8.72 -13.42
CA ALA A 198 -2.22 -7.89 -12.39
C ALA A 198 -2.06 -6.40 -12.73
N SER A 199 -3.14 -5.65 -12.67
CA SER A 199 -3.10 -4.21 -12.91
C SER A 199 -2.33 -3.44 -11.84
N ILE A 200 -2.24 -4.01 -10.64
CA ILE A 200 -1.55 -3.49 -9.46
C ILE A 200 -0.92 -4.65 -8.69
N VAL A 201 0.29 -4.44 -8.14
CA VAL A 201 1.01 -5.44 -7.33
C VAL A 201 1.44 -4.82 -6.01
N CYS A 202 1.15 -5.47 -4.88
CA CYS A 202 1.66 -5.04 -3.58
C CYS A 202 3.13 -5.44 -3.41
N THR A 203 4.00 -4.45 -3.16
CA THR A 203 5.45 -4.64 -3.04
C THR A 203 5.97 -4.50 -1.62
N GLY A 204 5.12 -4.11 -0.69
CA GLY A 204 5.44 -4.06 0.73
C GLY A 204 4.30 -3.49 1.59
N ILE A 205 4.55 -3.50 2.89
CA ILE A 205 3.71 -2.80 3.87
C ILE A 205 4.51 -1.63 4.40
N MET A 206 3.89 -0.45 4.42
CA MET A 206 4.36 0.70 5.16
C MET A 206 3.69 0.69 6.52
N MET A 207 4.46 0.72 7.60
CA MET A 207 3.95 0.74 8.97
C MET A 207 4.54 1.93 9.72
N ARG A 208 3.75 2.50 10.62
CA ARG A 208 4.24 3.43 11.65
C ARG A 208 3.70 3.05 13.01
N VAL A 209 4.52 3.28 14.02
CA VAL A 209 4.21 3.04 15.43
C VAL A 209 4.53 4.33 16.19
N THR A 210 3.55 4.86 16.91
CA THR A 210 3.58 6.24 17.44
C THR A 210 3.08 6.27 18.87
N ASP A 211 3.62 7.17 19.69
CA ASP A 211 3.17 7.35 21.09
C ASP A 211 1.87 8.15 21.17
N ASP A 212 1.65 9.07 20.22
CA ASP A 212 0.41 9.83 20.07
C ASP A 212 -0.44 9.32 18.91
N HIS A 213 -1.70 9.74 18.88
CA HIS A 213 -2.60 9.40 17.78
C HIS A 213 -1.99 9.97 16.48
N PRO A 214 -1.86 9.17 15.39
CA PRO A 214 -1.17 9.61 14.19
C PRO A 214 -1.72 10.88 13.54
N GLY A 215 -2.98 11.23 13.80
CA GLY A 215 -3.60 12.48 13.33
C GLY A 215 -3.10 13.76 13.97
N LEU A 216 -2.33 13.63 15.04
CA LEU A 216 -1.70 14.75 15.72
C LEU A 216 -0.27 14.99 15.20
N LEU A 217 0.25 14.10 14.34
CA LEU A 217 1.60 14.21 13.80
C LEU A 217 1.65 15.27 12.71
N PRO A 218 2.70 16.11 12.64
CA PRO A 218 2.85 17.15 11.60
C PRO A 218 2.65 16.63 10.17
N GLU A 219 3.14 15.42 9.88
CA GLU A 219 3.05 14.78 8.57
C GLU A 219 1.69 14.15 8.27
N SER A 220 0.72 14.26 9.19
CA SER A 220 -0.61 13.67 9.11
C SER A 220 -1.63 14.50 9.87
N GLN A 221 -1.42 15.81 9.98
CA GLN A 221 -2.46 16.71 10.48
C GLN A 221 -3.56 16.73 9.42
N TRP A 222 -4.69 16.13 9.77
CA TRP A 222 -5.87 16.01 8.91
C TRP A 222 -6.93 17.01 9.33
#